data_AF-A0A928CVE5-F1
#
_entry.id   AF-A0A928CVE5-F1
#
_cell.length_a   1.000
_cell.length_b   1.000
_cell.length_c   1.000
_cell.angle_alpha   90.00
_cell.angle_beta   90.00
_cell.angle_gamma   90.00
#
_symmetry.space_group_name_H-M   'P 1'
#
loop_
_entity.id
_entity.type
_entity.pdbx_description
1 polymer ?
#
loop_
_entity_poly.entity_id
_entity_poly.type
_entity_poly.pdbx_seq_one_letter_code
_entity_poly.pdbx_strand_id
1 'polypeptide(L)' 'VNAIKAGTKEVHMIDGRTPHSLLLEIFTNSGIGTEILEG' A
#
# COMPACT_ATOMS: atom_id res chain seq x y z
N VAL A 1 -3.39 6.03 -9.71
CA VAL A 1 -2.40 6.92 -10.38
C VAL A 1 -2.60 8.41 -10.10
N ASN A 2 -3.83 8.94 -9.95
CA ASN A 2 -4.01 10.38 -9.68
C ASN A 2 -3.32 10.85 -8.39
N ALA A 3 -3.35 10.05 -7.33
CA ALA A 3 -2.65 10.35 -6.07
C ALA A 3 -1.13 10.45 -6.27
N ILE A 4 -0.55 9.50 -7.00
CA ILE A 4 0.88 9.51 -7.37
C ILE A 4 1.20 10.79 -8.16
N LYS A 5 0.43 11.08 -9.23
CA LYS A 5 0.56 12.31 -10.04
C LYS A 5 0.40 13.61 -9.24
N ALA A 6 -0.25 13.55 -8.07
CA ALA A 6 -0.43 14.68 -7.17
C ALA A 6 0.69 14.80 -6.12
N GLY A 7 1.76 14.00 -6.21
CA GLY A 7 2.92 14.04 -5.32
C GLY A 7 2.86 13.05 -4.15
N THR A 8 1.95 12.08 -4.17
CA THR A 8 1.97 10.98 -3.19
C THR A 8 3.10 10.02 -3.54
N LYS A 9 3.99 9.71 -2.59
CA LYS A 9 5.18 8.87 -2.83
C LYS A 9 4.83 7.44 -3.24
N GLU A 10 3.83 6.86 -2.58
CA GLU A 10 3.46 5.46 -2.72
C GLU A 10 1.96 5.28 -2.44
N VAL A 11 1.33 4.34 -3.12
CA VAL A 11 -0.06 3.95 -2.88
C VAL A 11 -0.12 2.45 -2.73
N HIS A 12 -0.70 2.00 -1.62
CA HIS A 12 -0.81 0.59 -1.27
C HIS A 12 -2.27 0.15 -1.36
N MET A 13 -2.55 -0.91 -2.11
CA MET A 13 -3.86 -1.57 -2.14
C MET A 13 -3.79 -2.87 -1.33
N ILE A 14 -4.51 -2.94 -0.22
CA ILE A 14 -4.47 -4.08 0.72
C ILE A 14 -5.79 -4.87 0.73
N ASP A 15 -5.72 -6.17 1.05
CA ASP A 15 -6.90 -6.99 1.33
C ASP A 15 -7.37 -6.80 2.79
N GLY A 16 -8.43 -6.01 2.96
CA GLY A 16 -9.01 -5.71 4.26
C GLY A 16 -9.63 -6.90 4.99
N ARG A 17 -9.84 -8.05 4.32
CA ARG A 17 -10.40 -9.27 4.94
C ARG A 17 -9.39 -9.98 5.84
N THR A 18 -8.10 -9.73 5.62
CA THR A 18 -7.03 -10.26 6.47
C THR A 18 -7.03 -9.51 7.82
N PRO A 19 -7.10 -10.23 8.96
CA PRO A 19 -7.00 -9.61 10.27
C PRO A 19 -5.70 -8.80 10.40
N HIS A 20 -5.82 -7.59 10.95
CA HIS A 20 -4.69 -6.67 11.13
C HIS A 20 -3.98 -6.27 9.82
N SER A 21 -4.67 -6.35 8.67
CA SER A 21 -4.12 -6.02 7.35
C SER A 21 -3.38 -4.68 7.29
N LEU A 22 -3.93 -3.62 7.90
CA LEU A 22 -3.27 -2.32 8.00
C LEU A 22 -1.95 -2.36 8.78
N LEU A 23 -1.92 -3.08 9.91
CA LEU A 23 -0.70 -3.19 10.72
C LEU A 23 0.35 -4.03 10.00
N LEU A 24 -0.06 -5.10 9.32
CA LEU A 24 0.83 -5.93 8.52
C LEU A 24 1.44 -5.13 7.36
N GLU A 25 0.68 -4.27 6.71
CA GLU A 25 1.22 -3.43 5.63
C GLU A 25 2.22 -2.39 6.13
N ILE A 26 1.94 -1.74 7.27
CA ILE A 26 2.78 -0.66 7.80
C ILE A 26 4.05 -1.19 8.47
N PHE A 27 3.95 -2.33 9.17
CA PHE A 27 5.01 -2.81 10.07
C PHE A 27 5.73 -4.05 9.57
N THR A 28 5.47 -4.51 8.34
CA THR A 28 6.12 -5.70 7.79
C THR A 28 6.49 -5.50 6.32
N ASN A 29 7.72 -5.86 5.96
CA ASN A 29 8.20 -5.81 4.57
C ASN A 29 7.58 -6.91 3.67
N SER A 30 6.74 -7.78 4.24
CA SER A 30 6.05 -8.81 3.46
C SER A 30 4.92 -8.26 2.60
N GLY A 31 4.47 -7.01 2.82
CA GLY A 31 3.51 -6.29 1.97
C GLY A 31 2.40 -7.18 1.43
N ILE A 32 1.32 -7.36 2.19
CA ILE A 32 0.21 -8.24 1.75
C ILE A 32 -0.62 -7.63 0.61
N GLY A 33 -0.29 -6.42 0.19
CA GLY A 33 -0.96 -5.66 -0.85
C GLY A 33 -0.21 -5.56 -2.18
N THR A 34 -0.78 -4.77 -3.07
CA THR A 34 -0.12 -4.29 -4.30
C THR A 34 0.35 -2.87 -4.08
N GLU A 35 1.64 -2.63 -4.30
CA GLU A 35 2.25 -1.31 -4.25
C GLU A 35 2.26 -0.68 -5.64
N ILE A 36 1.92 0.62 -5.71
CA ILE A 36 1.98 1.43 -6.93
C ILE A 36 2.99 2.55 -6.70
N LEU A 37 4.08 2.53 -7.48
CA LEU A 37 5.17 3.50 -7.43
C LEU A 37 5.13 4.44 -8.64
N GLU A 38 5.71 5.64 -8.49
CA GLU A 38 6.09 6.48 -9.62
C GLU A 38 7.37 5.90 -10.26
N GLY A 39 7.38 5.76 -11.59
CA GLY A 39 8.49 5.18 -12.34
C GLY A 39 9.58 6.18 -12.70
#